data_AF-A0A2N0LLG8-F1
#
_entry.id   AF-A0A2N0LLG8-F1
#
_cell.length_a   1.000
_cell.length_b   1.000
_cell.length_c   1.000
_cell.angle_alpha   90.00
_cell.angle_beta   90.00
_cell.angle_gamma   90.00
#
_symmetry.space_group_name_H-M   'P 1'
#
loop_
_entity.id
_entity.type
_entity.pdbx_description
1 polymer ?
#
loop_
_entity_poly.entity_id
_entity_poly.type
_entity_poly.pdbx_seq_one_letter_code
_entity_poly.pdbx_strand_id
1 'polypeptide(L)'
;MPEPMDRETEARLLKMAMEQPDITCGDAPAEILEAASAEAEPTPFMEEYFASGYSEWLAVKHGRRINIPQNITNRAILVLWNRAGLLHTDRLMGQSSPDADKPFFDDEGLY
;
A
#
# COMPACT_ATOMS: atom_id res chain seq x y z
N MET A 1 15.26 -8.69 14.47
CA MET A 1 14.40 -7.57 14.06
C MET A 1 14.95 -7.08 12.74
N PRO A 2 14.12 -6.96 11.69
CA PRO A 2 14.51 -6.22 10.50
C PRO A 2 14.90 -4.79 10.91
N GLU A 3 15.86 -4.20 10.21
CA GLU A 3 16.25 -2.82 10.47
C GLU A 3 15.09 -1.89 10.08
N PRO A 4 14.76 -0.87 10.91
CA PRO A 4 13.74 0.10 10.54
C PRO A 4 14.16 0.79 9.24
N MET A 5 13.22 1.00 8.31
CA MET A 5 13.46 1.77 7.10
C MET A 5 14.09 3.12 7.45
N ASP A 6 15.13 3.49 6.70
CA ASP A 6 15.74 4.79 6.91
C ASP A 6 14.79 5.91 6.46
N ARG A 7 14.97 7.10 7.02
CA ARG A 7 14.08 8.25 6.77
C ARG A 7 14.06 8.73 5.32
N GLU A 8 15.15 8.50 4.56
CA GLU A 8 15.24 8.90 3.16
C GLU A 8 14.38 7.96 2.29
N THR A 9 14.43 6.67 2.59
CA THR A 9 13.58 5.63 1.99
C THR A 9 12.11 5.88 2.31
N GLU A 10 11.77 6.16 3.58
CA GLU A 10 10.39 6.52 3.97
C GLU A 10 9.87 7.73 3.18
N ALA A 11 10.64 8.81 3.12
CA ALA A 11 10.25 10.02 2.40
C ALA A 11 10.08 9.78 0.88
N ARG A 12 10.96 8.98 0.28
CA ARG A 12 10.88 8.60 -1.14
C ARG A 12 9.61 7.79 -1.42
N LEU A 13 9.32 6.79 -0.58
CA LEU A 13 8.14 5.93 -0.73
C LEU A 13 6.85 6.72 -0.52
N LEU A 14 6.81 7.60 0.49
CA LEU A 14 5.66 8.46 0.71
C LEU A 14 5.39 9.38 -0.49
N LYS A 15 6.43 9.99 -1.04
CA LYS A 15 6.33 10.79 -2.25
C LYS A 15 5.83 9.96 -3.44
N MET A 16 6.32 8.73 -3.59
CA MET A 16 5.86 7.81 -4.64
C MET A 16 4.37 7.50 -4.52
N ALA A 17 3.86 7.22 -3.30
CA ALA A 17 2.44 6.95 -3.08
C ALA A 17 1.55 8.12 -3.51
N MET A 18 2.03 9.36 -3.34
CA MET A 18 1.31 10.56 -3.75
C MET A 18 1.40 10.86 -5.24
N GLU A 19 2.56 10.62 -5.86
CA GLU A 19 2.81 10.95 -7.28
C GLU A 19 2.39 9.84 -8.24
N GLN A 20 2.34 8.60 -7.79
CA GLN A 20 2.00 7.40 -8.58
C GLN A 20 0.94 6.55 -7.85
N PRO A 21 -0.26 7.11 -7.59
CA PRO A 21 -1.30 6.39 -6.88
C PRO A 21 -1.95 5.27 -7.73
N ASP A 22 -1.66 5.22 -9.03
CA ASP A 22 -2.14 4.22 -9.99
C ASP A 22 -1.16 3.04 -10.20
N ILE A 23 -0.07 2.99 -9.41
CA ILE A 23 0.88 1.87 -9.44
C ILE A 23 0.17 0.53 -9.26
N THR A 24 0.62 -0.49 -9.99
CA THR A 24 0.03 -1.83 -9.93
C THR A 24 0.58 -2.63 -8.74
N CYS A 25 -0.14 -3.67 -8.31
CA CYS A 25 0.39 -4.63 -7.33
C CYS A 25 1.66 -5.34 -7.84
N GLY A 26 1.79 -5.54 -9.15
CA GLY A 26 2.98 -6.09 -9.79
C GLY A 26 4.21 -5.20 -9.58
N ASP A 27 4.02 -3.89 -9.65
CA ASP A 27 5.08 -2.88 -9.50
C ASP A 27 5.25 -2.38 -8.05
N ALA A 28 4.49 -2.92 -7.10
CA ALA A 28 4.52 -2.47 -5.71
C ALA A 28 5.95 -2.51 -5.10
N PRO A 29 6.37 -1.48 -4.32
CA PRO A 29 7.72 -1.39 -3.80
C PRO A 29 8.07 -2.56 -2.89
N ALA A 30 9.24 -3.16 -3.09
CA ALA A 30 9.67 -4.34 -2.34
C ALA A 30 9.76 -4.05 -0.83
N GLU A 31 10.20 -2.84 -0.47
CA GLU A 31 10.35 -2.38 0.91
C GLU A 31 9.00 -2.35 1.66
N ILE A 32 7.94 -1.90 0.98
CA ILE A 32 6.57 -1.88 1.50
C ILE A 32 6.04 -3.30 1.68
N LEU A 33 6.30 -4.18 0.70
CA LEU A 33 5.87 -5.58 0.77
C LEU A 33 6.58 -6.35 1.88
N GLU A 34 7.89 -6.14 2.03
CA GLU A 34 8.71 -6.75 3.08
C GLU A 34 8.23 -6.28 4.46
N ALA A 35 8.07 -4.96 4.65
CA ALA A 35 7.54 -4.41 5.90
C ALA A 35 6.15 -4.98 6.24
N ALA A 36 5.26 -5.10 5.26
CA ALA A 36 3.93 -5.70 5.41
C ALA A 36 3.96 -7.18 5.81
N SER A 37 5.02 -7.91 5.42
CA SER A 37 5.19 -9.32 5.76
C SER A 37 5.89 -9.55 7.11
N ALA A 38 6.66 -8.57 7.58
CA ALA A 38 7.54 -8.70 8.74
C ALA A 38 6.83 -8.35 10.06
N GLU A 39 5.87 -7.43 10.03
CA GLU A 39 5.18 -6.94 11.21
C GLU A 39 3.72 -7.45 11.27
N ALA A 40 3.19 -7.63 12.49
CA ALA A 40 1.82 -8.09 12.67
C ALA A 40 0.78 -6.98 12.40
N GLU A 41 1.16 -5.72 12.63
CA GLU A 41 0.33 -4.53 12.47
C GLU A 41 1.11 -3.45 11.69
N PRO A 42 0.42 -2.57 10.94
CA PRO A 42 1.07 -1.48 10.23
C PRO A 42 1.76 -0.52 11.21
N THR A 43 3.01 -0.16 10.91
CA THR A 43 3.73 0.89 11.64
C THR A 43 3.13 2.27 11.32
N PRO A 44 3.41 3.32 12.12
CA PRO A 44 2.91 4.68 11.82
C PRO A 44 3.29 5.17 10.42
N PHE A 45 4.50 4.84 9.93
CA PHE A 45 4.91 5.14 8.57
C PHE A 45 4.03 4.42 7.54
N MET A 46 3.73 3.14 7.77
CA MET A 46 2.93 2.34 6.85
C MET A 46 1.47 2.79 6.83
N GLU A 47 0.93 3.20 7.98
CA GLU A 47 -0.39 3.85 8.04
C GLU A 47 -0.42 5.13 7.19
N GLU A 48 0.59 5.99 7.31
CA GLU A 48 0.70 7.23 6.53
C GLU A 48 0.85 6.92 5.03
N TYR A 49 1.75 6.01 4.67
CA TYR A 49 1.98 5.59 3.29
C TYR A 49 0.69 5.09 2.62
N PHE A 50 -0.03 4.17 3.26
CA PHE A 50 -1.28 3.64 2.71
C PHE A 50 -2.39 4.68 2.71
N ALA A 51 -2.50 5.54 3.73
CA ALA A 51 -3.49 6.61 3.76
C ALA A 51 -3.28 7.63 2.62
N SER A 52 -2.02 8.04 2.38
CA SER A 52 -1.67 8.97 1.32
C SER A 52 -1.94 8.38 -0.06
N GLY A 53 -1.46 7.17 -0.34
CA GLY A 53 -1.68 6.51 -1.63
C GLY A 53 -3.16 6.22 -1.89
N TYR A 54 -3.91 5.76 -0.87
CA TYR A 54 -5.35 5.54 -0.98
C TYR A 54 -6.13 6.81 -1.31
N SER A 55 -5.80 7.91 -0.64
CA SER A 55 -6.48 9.20 -0.84
C SER A 55 -6.22 9.76 -2.24
N GLU A 56 -4.98 9.69 -2.73
CA GLU A 56 -4.65 10.14 -4.08
C GLU A 56 -5.19 9.19 -5.16
N TRP A 57 -5.24 7.88 -4.91
CA TRP A 57 -5.87 6.91 -5.81
C TRP A 57 -7.37 7.17 -5.95
N LEU A 58 -8.07 7.42 -4.85
CA LEU A 58 -9.49 7.82 -4.90
C LEU A 58 -9.67 9.15 -5.63
N ALA A 59 -8.75 10.10 -5.47
CA ALA A 59 -8.80 11.36 -6.19
C ALA A 59 -8.67 11.17 -7.71
N VAL A 60 -7.75 10.30 -8.15
CA VAL A 60 -7.60 9.91 -9.56
C VAL A 60 -8.86 9.21 -10.07
N LYS A 61 -9.34 8.20 -9.33
CA LYS A 61 -10.53 7.41 -9.69
C LYS A 61 -11.79 8.26 -9.87
N HIS A 62 -12.00 9.23 -8.98
CA HIS A 62 -13.19 10.09 -9.02
C HIS A 62 -12.98 11.40 -9.80
N GLY A 63 -11.77 11.66 -10.30
CA GLY A 63 -11.40 12.91 -10.95
C GLY A 63 -11.45 14.15 -10.04
N ARG A 64 -11.52 13.95 -8.71
CA ARG A 64 -11.56 15.01 -7.70
C ARG A 64 -11.18 14.46 -6.33
N ARG A 65 -10.59 15.31 -5.48
CA ARG A 65 -10.37 14.98 -4.07
C ARG A 65 -11.72 14.85 -3.35
N ILE A 66 -11.84 13.80 -2.54
CA ILE A 66 -13.00 13.54 -1.70
C ILE A 66 -12.57 13.50 -0.24
N ASN A 67 -13.43 14.00 0.65
CA ASN A 67 -13.21 13.86 2.08
C ASN A 67 -13.66 12.46 2.51
N ILE A 68 -12.71 11.62 2.90
CA ILE A 68 -12.98 10.22 3.28
C ILE A 68 -13.11 10.17 4.81
N PRO A 69 -14.17 9.58 5.37
CA PRO A 69 -14.27 9.36 6.80
C PRO A 69 -13.10 8.51 7.32
N GLN A 70 -12.51 8.89 8.46
CA GLN A 70 -11.32 8.23 9.01
C GLN A 70 -11.49 6.71 9.19
N ASN A 71 -12.70 6.25 9.54
CA ASN A 71 -12.98 4.82 9.69
C ASN A 71 -12.89 4.04 8.37
N ILE A 72 -13.15 4.69 7.23
CA ILE A 72 -12.98 4.08 5.90
C ILE A 72 -11.49 4.00 5.56
N THR A 73 -10.74 5.09 5.76
CA THR A 73 -9.29 5.10 5.56
C THR A 73 -8.59 4.05 6.43
N ASN A 74 -8.94 3.95 7.71
CA ASN A 74 -8.38 2.93 8.61
C ASN A 74 -8.67 1.52 8.12
N ARG A 75 -9.86 1.26 7.59
CA ARG A 75 -10.21 -0.06 7.04
C ARG A 75 -9.43 -0.35 5.76
N ALA A 76 -9.30 0.63 4.88
CA ALA A 76 -8.49 0.54 3.66
C ALA A 76 -7.03 0.23 3.99
N ILE A 77 -6.42 0.92 4.96
CA ILE A 77 -5.04 0.63 5.43
C ILE A 77 -4.88 -0.84 5.77
N LEU A 78 -5.79 -1.41 6.58
CA LEU A 78 -5.67 -2.81 7.03
C LEU A 78 -5.76 -3.81 5.87
N VAL A 79 -6.67 -3.60 4.92
CA VAL A 79 -6.83 -4.53 3.79
C VAL A 79 -5.71 -4.39 2.76
N LEU A 80 -5.22 -3.17 2.53
CA LEU A 80 -4.08 -2.89 1.64
C LEU A 80 -2.78 -3.44 2.25
N TRP A 81 -2.59 -3.28 3.56
CA TRP A 81 -1.51 -3.91 4.32
C TRP A 81 -1.51 -5.43 4.17
N ASN A 82 -2.66 -6.06 4.39
CA ASN A 82 -2.79 -7.51 4.25
C ASN A 82 -2.48 -7.97 2.81
N ARG A 83 -2.99 -7.26 1.79
CA ARG A 83 -2.64 -7.54 0.40
C ARG A 83 -1.13 -7.43 0.15
N ALA A 84 -0.47 -6.41 0.70
CA ALA A 84 0.97 -6.25 0.55
C ALA A 84 1.76 -7.44 1.14
N GLY A 85 1.36 -7.96 2.30
CA GLY A 85 1.95 -9.17 2.89
C GLY A 85 1.76 -10.42 2.01
N LEU A 86 0.57 -10.58 1.41
CA LEU A 86 0.30 -11.68 0.47
C LEU A 86 1.13 -11.55 -0.81
N LEU A 87 1.23 -10.35 -1.38
CA LEU A 87 2.07 -10.07 -2.55
C LEU A 87 3.54 -10.40 -2.27
N HIS A 88 4.05 -10.10 -1.07
CA HIS A 88 5.40 -10.49 -0.67
C HIS A 88 5.57 -12.00 -0.69
N THR A 89 4.60 -12.72 -0.12
CA THR A 89 4.61 -14.19 -0.06
C THR A 89 4.59 -14.80 -1.46
N ASP A 90 3.72 -14.29 -2.36
CA ASP A 90 3.66 -14.74 -3.75
C ASP A 90 5.02 -14.55 -4.46
N ARG A 91 5.65 -13.38 -4.27
CA ARG A 91 6.98 -13.07 -4.83
C ARG A 91 8.06 -14.02 -4.32
N LEU A 92 8.09 -14.31 -3.01
CA LEU A 92 9.02 -15.27 -2.42
C LEU A 92 8.83 -16.68 -2.96
N MET A 93 7.58 -17.07 -3.25
CA MET A 93 7.23 -18.37 -3.79
C MET A 93 7.38 -18.46 -5.32
N GLY A 94 7.77 -17.36 -5.99
CA GLY A 94 7.85 -17.28 -7.45
C GLY A 94 6.49 -17.42 -8.14
N GLN A 95 5.39 -17.12 -7.45
CA GLN A 95 4.03 -17.20 -7.96
C GLN A 95 3.61 -15.85 -8.54
N SER A 96 2.84 -15.90 -9.63
CA SER A 96 2.19 -14.69 -10.14
C SER A 96 0.96 -14.40 -9.29
N SER A 97 0.92 -13.21 -8.68
CA SER A 97 -0.25 -12.80 -7.91
C SER A 97 -1.46 -12.61 -8.85
N PRO A 98 -2.66 -13.07 -8.46
CA PRO A 98 -3.88 -12.79 -9.22
C PRO A 98 -4.24 -11.30 -9.25
N ASP A 99 -3.66 -10.51 -8.35
CA ASP A 99 -3.87 -9.08 -8.23
C ASP A 99 -2.80 -8.26 -8.97
N ALA A 100 -1.85 -8.89 -9.66
CA ALA A 100 -0.68 -8.20 -10.24
C ALA A 100 -1.04 -6.97 -11.08
N ASP A 101 -2.09 -7.06 -11.91
CA ASP A 101 -2.55 -5.97 -12.79
C ASP A 101 -3.51 -4.97 -12.11
N LYS A 102 -3.89 -5.22 -10.84
CA LYS A 102 -4.80 -4.33 -10.09
C LYS A 102 -4.04 -3.15 -9.49
N PRO A 103 -4.68 -1.99 -9.30
CA PRO A 103 -4.05 -0.87 -8.62
C PRO A 103 -3.72 -1.21 -7.16
N PHE A 104 -2.52 -0.87 -6.73
CA PHE A 104 -1.97 -1.22 -5.42
C PHE A 104 -2.63 -0.48 -4.24
N PHE A 105 -3.29 0.64 -4.49
CA PHE A 105 -4.04 1.38 -3.48
C PHE A 105 -5.57 1.16 -3.59
N ASP A 106 -6.03 0.26 -4.46
CA ASP A 106 -7.46 -0.06 -4.58
C ASP A 106 -7.91 -1.04 -3.49
N ASP A 107 -8.86 -0.65 -2.64
CA ASP A 107 -9.44 -1.49 -1.58
C ASP A 107 -10.70 -2.26 -2.02
N GLU A 108 -11.17 -2.08 -3.25
CA GLU A 108 -12.39 -2.71 -3.74
C GLU A 108 -12.25 -4.24 -3.87
N GLY A 109 -13.21 -4.96 -3.29
CA GLY A 109 -13.23 -6.42 -3.32
C GLY A 109 -12.28 -7.09 -2.32
N LEU A 110 -11.64 -6.33 -1.41
CA LEU A 110 -10.76 -6.85 -0.36
C LEU A 110 -11.47 -7.05 1.01
N TYR A 111 -12.78 -6.86 1.07
CA TYR A 111 -13.60 -6.86 2.29
C TYR A 111 -14.38 -8.15 2.55
#